data_AF-A0A836RJJ1-F1
#
_entry.id   AF-A0A836RJJ1-F1
#
_cell.length_a   1.000
_cell.length_b   1.000
_cell.length_c   1.000
_cell.angle_alpha   90.00
_cell.angle_beta   90.00
_cell.angle_gamma   90.00
#
_symmetry.space_group_name_H-M   'P 1'
#
loop_
_entity.id
_entity.type
_entity.pdbx_description
1 polymer ?
#
loop_
_entity_poly.entity_id
_entity_poly.type
_entity_poly.pdbx_seq_one_letter_code
_entity_poly.pdbx_strand_id
1 'polypeptide(L)' 'MSEVVFDASALLILLNAESGAAEVAGYIPGAAINTVNLSKVIAKLAENK' A
#
# COMPACT_ATOMS: atom_id res chain seq x y z
N MET A 1 -11.53 -3.94 -14.55
CA MET A 1 -10.22 -3.24 -14.56
C MET A 1 -10.22 -2.40 -13.29
N SER A 2 -9.15 -2.42 -12.50
CA SER A 2 -9.09 -1.64 -11.24
C SER A 2 -9.04 -0.14 -11.54
N GLU A 3 -9.80 0.69 -10.85
CA GLU A 3 -9.77 2.15 -11.03
C GLU A 3 -8.53 2.79 -10.37
N VAL A 4 -7.99 2.13 -9.34
CA VAL A 4 -6.80 2.56 -8.60
C VAL A 4 -5.77 1.44 -8.56
N VAL A 5 -4.49 1.78 -8.77
CA VAL A 5 -3.38 0.85 -8.57
C VAL A 5 -2.47 1.42 -7.48
N PHE A 6 -2.29 0.68 -6.39
CA PHE A 6 -1.43 1.13 -5.31
C PHE A 6 0.05 1.01 -5.66
N ASP A 7 0.78 2.09 -5.37
CA ASP A 7 2.21 2.03 -5.15
C ASP A 7 2.50 1.45 -3.75
N ALA A 8 3.71 0.90 -3.58
CA ALA A 8 4.15 0.36 -2.29
C ALA A 8 4.07 1.39 -1.16
N SER A 9 4.44 2.65 -1.45
CA SER A 9 4.44 3.74 -0.46
C SER A 9 3.05 4.02 0.09
N ALA A 10 2.00 4.00 -0.74
CA ALA A 10 0.62 4.22 -0.30
C ALA A 10 0.19 3.13 0.70
N LEU A 11 0.47 1.86 0.40
CA LEU A 11 0.13 0.77 1.30
C LEU A 11 0.96 0.81 2.59
N LEU A 12 2.23 1.22 2.52
CA LEU A 12 3.08 1.39 3.71
C LEU A 12 2.58 2.51 4.63
N ILE A 13 2.13 3.64 4.08
CA ILE A 13 1.50 4.73 4.86
C ILE A 13 0.30 4.19 5.65
N LEU A 14 -0.56 3.39 5.00
CA LEU A 14 -1.71 2.78 5.66
C LEU A 14 -1.29 1.79 6.77
N LEU A 15 -0.34 0.89 6.47
CA LEU A 15 0.12 -0.15 7.40
C LEU A 15 0.85 0.43 8.63
N ASN A 16 1.57 1.53 8.45
CA ASN A 16 2.32 2.20 9.53
C ASN A 16 1.49 3.28 10.26
N ALA A 17 0.22 3.48 9.90
CA ALA A 17 -0.64 4.54 10.42
C ALA A 17 0.00 5.95 10.29
N GLU A 18 0.67 6.20 9.16
CA GLU A 18 1.27 7.49 8.85
C GLU A 18 0.23 8.50 8.35
N SER A 19 0.63 9.78 8.27
CA SER A 19 -0.19 10.84 7.68
C SER A 19 -0.65 10.47 6.27
N GLY A 20 -1.96 10.52 6.03
CA GLY A 20 -2.58 10.09 4.76
C GLY A 20 -3.18 8.68 4.78
N ALA A 21 -3.02 7.90 5.86
CA ALA A 21 -3.59 6.56 5.97
C ALA A 21 -5.13 6.54 5.77
N ALA A 22 -5.85 7.52 6.30
CA ALA A 22 -7.30 7.60 6.15
C ALA A 22 -7.75 7.81 4.69
N GLU A 23 -6.98 8.58 3.92
CA GLU A 23 -7.23 8.77 2.50
C GLU A 23 -6.96 7.49 1.71
N VAL A 24 -5.81 6.83 1.95
CA VAL A 24 -5.47 5.56 1.32
C VAL A 24 -6.51 4.48 1.62
N ALA A 25 -7.02 4.41 2.86
CA ALA A 25 -8.05 3.46 3.25
C ALA A 25 -9.34 3.60 2.42
N GLY A 26 -9.68 4.84 2.01
CA GLY A 26 -10.85 5.11 1.16
C GLY A 26 -10.75 4.49 -0.23
N TYR A 27 -9.54 4.25 -0.73
CA TYR A 27 -9.29 3.66 -2.05
C TYR A 27 -9.08 2.13 -2.00
N ILE A 28 -9.02 1.51 -0.81
CA ILE A 28 -8.87 0.04 -0.68
C ILE A 28 -9.97 -0.72 -1.44
N PRO A 29 -11.26 -0.33 -1.35
CA PRO A 29 -12.30 -0.98 -2.13
C PRO A 29 -12.05 -0.79 -3.63
N GLY A 30 -11.81 -1.89 -4.33
CA GLY A 30 -11.62 -1.88 -5.78
C GLY A 30 -10.23 -1.48 -6.27
N ALA A 31 -9.26 -1.27 -5.36
CA ALA A 31 -7.86 -1.10 -5.75
C ALA A 31 -7.19 -2.43 -6.11
N ALA A 32 -6.15 -2.34 -6.94
CA ALA A 32 -5.24 -3.42 -7.25
C ALA A 32 -3.82 -3.05 -6.87
N ILE A 33 -2.96 -4.04 -6.73
CA ILE A 33 -1.52 -3.86 -6.57
C ILE A 33 -0.80 -4.87 -7.46
N ASN A 34 0.26 -4.44 -8.13
CA ASN A 34 1.07 -5.34 -8.94
C ASN A 34 2.13 -6.06 -8.08
N THR A 35 2.70 -7.14 -8.61
CA THR A 35 3.69 -7.97 -7.91
C THR A 35 4.94 -7.18 -7.47
N VAL A 36 5.37 -6.20 -8.26
CA VAL A 36 6.56 -5.39 -7.98
C VAL A 36 6.32 -4.45 -6.79
N ASN A 37 5.13 -3.84 -6.70
CA ASN A 37 4.79 -2.97 -5.58
C ASN A 37 4.52 -3.79 -4.32
N LEU A 38 3.88 -4.95 -4.45
CA LEU A 38 3.68 -5.86 -3.32
C LEU A 38 5.03 -6.35 -2.75
N SER A 39 6.00 -6.73 -3.60
CA SER A 39 7.30 -7.20 -3.12
C SER A 39 8.07 -6.14 -2.34
N LYS A 40 7.99 -4.86 -2.75
CA LYS A 40 8.56 -3.73 -1.99
C LYS A 40 7.92 -3.55 -0.62
N VAL A 41 6.60 -3.70 -0.50
CA VAL A 41 5.89 -3.63 0.79
C VAL A 41 6.40 -4.73 1.71
N ILE A 42 6.46 -5.97 1.21
CA ILE A 42 6.97 -7.11 1.99
C ILE A 42 8.43 -6.91 2.42
N ALA A 43 9.29 -6.47 1.49
CA ALA A 43 10.70 -6.19 1.80
C ALA A 43 10.82 -5.15 2.93
N LYS A 44 10.04 -4.07 2.86
CA LYS A 44 10.09 -3.00 3.87
C LYS A 44 9.59 -3.45 5.24
N LEU A 45 8.53 -4.27 5.30
CA LEU A 45 8.05 -4.84 6.55
C LEU A 45 9.05 -5.84 7.15
N ALA A 46 9.82 -6.54 6.32
CA ALA A 46 10.85 -7.46 6.76
C ALA A 46 12.10 -6.75 7.33
N GLU A 47 12.43 -5.54 6.86
CA GLU A 47 13.51 -4.71 7.44
C GLU A 47 13.24 -4.31 8.89
N ASN A 48 11.96 -4.18 9.28
CA ASN A 48 11.55 -3.72 10.61
C ASN A 48 11.37 -4.87 11.62
N LYS A 49 11.86 -6.08 11.31
CA LYS A 49 11.90 -7.24 12.24
C LYS A 49 13.29 -7.41 12.84
#